data_AF-A0A849DWT8-F1
#
_entry.id   AF-A0A849DWT8-F1
#
_cell.length_a   1.000
_cell.length_b   1.000
_cell.length_c   1.000
_cell.angle_alpha   90.00
_cell.angle_beta   90.00
_cell.angle_gamma   90.00
#
_symmetry.space_group_name_H-M   'P 1'
#
loop_
_entity.id
_entity.type
_entity.pdbx_description
1 polymer ?
#
loop_
_entity_poly.entity_id
_entity_poly.type
_entity_poly.pdbx_seq_one_letter_code
_entity_poly.pdbx_strand_id
1 'polypeptide(L)'
;MSTPETNIPFWLAFLAMHEQATRDWLTGLYNRRYCEETLADHIAAARRYKRELSLVLFDIDNFKQFNDTRGHDAGDAMLRQFAAVLESTAREADIVCRYGGDEFVVILPET
;
A
#
# COMPACT_ATOMS: atom_id res chain seq x y z
N MET A 1 -8.74 -31.94 33.02
CA MET A 1 -7.99 -30.69 32.75
C MET A 1 -8.14 -30.41 31.27
N SER A 2 -9.17 -29.64 30.92
CA SER A 2 -9.50 -29.25 29.55
C SER A 2 -8.72 -27.99 29.21
N THR A 3 -7.93 -28.02 28.15
CA THR A 3 -7.28 -26.82 27.59
C THR A 3 -8.34 -25.81 27.14
N PRO A 4 -8.20 -24.51 27.41
CA PRO A 4 -9.13 -23.53 26.88
C PRO A 4 -8.87 -23.39 25.39
N GLU A 5 -9.84 -23.80 24.57
CA GLU A 5 -9.89 -23.44 23.17
C GLU A 5 -9.92 -21.91 23.08
N THR A 6 -8.83 -21.32 22.59
CA THR A 6 -8.75 -19.90 22.22
C THR A 6 -9.73 -19.67 21.07
N ASN A 7 -10.98 -19.39 21.41
CA ASN A 7 -12.00 -19.03 20.44
C ASN A 7 -11.71 -17.60 19.98
N ILE A 8 -10.94 -17.46 18.88
CA ILE A 8 -10.64 -16.17 18.28
C ILE A 8 -11.99 -15.54 17.87
N PRO A 9 -12.33 -14.36 18.39
CA PRO A 9 -13.60 -13.72 18.08
C PRO A 9 -13.75 -13.43 16.58
N PHE A 10 -14.96 -13.62 16.04
CA PHE A 10 -15.25 -13.45 14.61
C PHE A 10 -14.80 -12.09 14.06
N TRP A 11 -14.93 -11.01 14.83
CA TRP A 11 -14.49 -9.68 14.41
C TRP A 11 -12.97 -9.58 14.20
N LEU A 12 -12.18 -10.41 14.87
CA LEU A 12 -10.71 -10.43 14.77
C LEU A 12 -10.32 -11.04 13.42
N ALA A 13 -11.00 -12.13 13.06
CA ALA A 13 -10.90 -12.74 11.75
C ALA A 13 -11.40 -11.80 10.64
N PHE A 14 -12.51 -11.09 10.86
CA PHE A 14 -13.05 -10.11 9.91
C PHE A 14 -12.07 -8.95 9.66
N LEU A 15 -11.50 -8.36 10.71
CA LEU A 15 -10.50 -7.29 10.61
C LEU A 15 -9.25 -7.75 9.86
N ALA A 16 -8.73 -8.94 10.21
CA ALA A 16 -7.56 -9.51 9.54
C ALA A 16 -7.84 -9.81 8.05
N MET A 17 -9.03 -10.32 7.72
CA MET A 17 -9.45 -10.54 6.33
C MET A 17 -9.54 -9.22 5.54
N HIS A 18 -10.06 -8.16 6.17
CA HIS A 18 -10.15 -6.85 5.53
C HIS A 18 -8.76 -6.23 5.34
N GLU A 19 -7.88 -6.35 6.33
CA GLU A 19 -6.50 -5.87 6.23
C GLU A 19 -5.75 -6.60 5.11
N GLN A 20 -5.83 -7.93 5.03
CA GLN A 20 -5.27 -8.72 3.93
C GLN A 20 -5.87 -8.38 2.56
N ALA A 21 -7.15 -8.01 2.50
CA ALA A 21 -7.80 -7.61 1.26
C ALA A 21 -7.36 -6.23 0.76
N THR A 22 -6.81 -5.38 1.63
CA THR A 22 -6.48 -3.97 1.33
C THR A 22 -4.98 -3.68 1.33
N ARG A 23 -4.15 -4.54 1.92
CA ARG A 23 -2.70 -4.37 2.00
C ARG A 23 -1.94 -5.29 1.03
N ASP A 24 -0.77 -4.83 0.59
CA ASP A 24 0.22 -5.64 -0.12
C ASP A 24 1.01 -6.49 0.88
N TRP A 25 1.10 -7.79 0.63
CA TRP A 25 1.71 -8.74 1.56
C TRP A 25 3.23 -8.56 1.74
N LEU A 26 3.91 -8.01 0.74
CA LEU A 26 5.37 -7.87 0.76
C LEU A 26 5.81 -6.62 1.52
N THR A 27 5.14 -5.50 1.23
CA THR A 27 5.53 -4.17 1.69
C THR A 27 4.69 -3.63 2.84
N GLY A 28 3.49 -4.18 3.06
CA GLY A 28 2.54 -3.67 4.06
C GLY A 28 1.80 -2.39 3.63
N LEU A 29 2.12 -1.81 2.47
CA LEU A 29 1.40 -0.66 1.90
C LEU A 29 -0.02 -1.04 1.48
N TYR A 30 -0.84 -0.05 1.14
CA TYR A 30 -2.10 -0.34 0.46
C TYR A 30 -1.86 -0.98 -0.91
N ASN A 31 -2.70 -1.95 -1.26
CA ASN A 31 -2.62 -2.61 -2.55
C ASN A 31 -3.31 -1.79 -3.64
N ARG A 32 -3.09 -2.21 -4.89
CA ARG A 32 -3.70 -1.60 -6.08
C ARG A 32 -5.21 -1.42 -5.98
N ARG A 33 -5.93 -2.43 -5.48
CA ARG A 33 -7.40 -2.36 -5.40
C ARG A 33 -7.84 -1.23 -4.48
N TYR A 34 -7.26 -1.16 -3.29
CA TYR A 34 -7.56 -0.09 -2.35
C TYR A 34 -7.17 1.29 -2.92
N CYS A 35 -6.03 1.36 -3.63
CA CYS A 35 -5.59 2.58 -4.31
C CYS A 35 -6.64 3.09 -5.30
N GLU A 36 -7.16 2.23 -6.17
CA GLU A 36 -8.12 2.61 -7.22
C GLU A 36 -9.46 3.05 -6.62
N GLU A 37 -9.97 2.31 -5.63
CA GLU A 37 -11.20 2.65 -4.90
C GLU A 37 -11.06 4.00 -4.18
N THR A 38 -9.95 4.19 -3.45
CA THR A 38 -9.70 5.42 -2.68
C THR A 38 -9.46 6.64 -3.58
N LEU A 39 -8.77 6.46 -4.71
CA LEU A 39 -8.54 7.53 -5.67
C LEU A 39 -9.86 8.03 -6.28
N ALA A 40 -10.78 7.12 -6.60
CA ALA A 40 -12.10 7.50 -7.13
C ALA A 40 -12.87 8.38 -6.14
N ASP A 41 -12.85 8.04 -4.85
CA ASP A 41 -13.49 8.81 -3.78
C ASP A 41 -12.85 10.19 -3.60
N HIS A 42 -11.52 10.27 -3.61
CA HIS A 42 -10.81 11.55 -3.51
C HIS A 42 -11.05 12.45 -4.71
N ILE A 43 -11.09 11.90 -5.93
CA ILE A 43 -11.44 12.67 -7.14
C ILE A 43 -12.86 13.23 -7.02
N ALA A 44 -13.82 12.43 -6.55
CA ALA A 44 -15.20 12.89 -6.37
C ALA A 44 -15.29 14.02 -5.32
N ALA A 45 -14.58 13.86 -4.20
CA ALA A 45 -14.51 14.87 -3.14
C ALA A 45 -13.84 16.16 -3.62
N ALA A 46 -12.68 16.06 -4.27
CA ALA A 46 -11.93 17.21 -4.80
C ALA A 46 -12.78 18.02 -5.79
N ARG A 47 -13.51 17.35 -6.70
CA ARG A 47 -14.43 18.00 -7.63
C ARG A 47 -15.59 18.68 -6.92
N ARG A 48 -16.21 18.01 -5.94
CA ARG A 48 -17.37 18.54 -5.20
C ARG A 48 -17.01 19.76 -4.37
N TYR A 49 -15.88 19.72 -3.69
CA TYR A 49 -15.44 20.75 -2.75
C TYR A 49 -14.45 21.76 -3.36
N LYS A 50 -14.09 21.60 -4.65
CA LYS A 50 -13.10 22.41 -5.37
C LYS A 50 -11.75 22.48 -4.64
N ARG A 51 -11.24 21.30 -4.26
CA ARG A 51 -9.95 21.13 -3.59
C ARG A 51 -8.91 20.59 -4.57
N GLU A 52 -7.66 20.85 -4.24
CA GLU A 52 -6.52 20.31 -5.00
C GLU A 52 -6.34 18.83 -4.66
N LEU A 53 -5.92 18.06 -5.67
CA LEU A 53 -5.62 16.64 -5.55
C LEU A 53 -4.53 16.30 -6.55
N SER A 54 -3.44 15.75 -6.04
CA SER A 54 -2.29 15.33 -6.83
C SER A 54 -2.07 13.83 -6.72
N LEU A 55 -1.44 13.27 -7.75
CA LEU A 55 -1.08 11.87 -7.82
C LEU A 55 0.36 11.76 -8.29
N VAL A 56 1.16 10.96 -7.60
CA VAL A 56 2.53 10.64 -8.01
C VAL A 56 2.63 9.15 -8.26
N LEU A 57 3.12 8.78 -9.44
CA LEU A 57 3.47 7.41 -9.81
C LEU A 57 5.00 7.28 -9.80
N PHE A 58 5.49 6.30 -9.07
CA PHE A 58 6.88 5.91 -9.00
C PHE A 58 7.07 4.57 -9.71
N ASP A 59 8.17 4.44 -10.44
CA ASP A 59 8.65 3.19 -11.03
C ASP A 59 10.12 3.03 -10.63
N ILE A 60 10.52 1.86 -10.13
CA ILE A 60 11.91 1.62 -9.73
C ILE A 60 12.73 1.26 -10.96
N ASP A 61 13.58 2.20 -11.38
CA ASP A 61 14.46 2.01 -12.53
C ASP A 61 15.31 0.73 -12.42
N ASN A 62 15.34 -0.05 -13.51
CA ASN A 62 16.16 -1.26 -13.66
C ASN A 62 15.90 -2.36 -12.60
N PHE A 63 14.73 -2.39 -11.96
CA PHE A 63 14.42 -3.37 -10.92
C PHE A 63 14.58 -4.83 -11.38
N LYS A 64 14.17 -5.15 -12.61
CA LYS A 64 14.38 -6.48 -13.20
C LYS A 64 15.86 -6.85 -13.30
N GLN A 65 16.71 -5.95 -13.79
CA GLN A 65 18.15 -6.20 -13.90
C GLN A 65 18.79 -6.39 -12.51
N PHE A 66 18.32 -5.63 -11.52
CA PHE A 66 18.74 -5.81 -10.14
C PHE A 66 18.40 -7.22 -9.62
N ASN A 67 17.16 -7.67 -9.83
CA ASN A 67 16.74 -9.04 -9.47
C ASN A 67 17.58 -10.11 -10.19
N ASP A 68 17.83 -9.95 -11.48
CA ASP A 68 18.62 -10.91 -12.26
C ASP A 68 20.07 -11.00 -11.73
N THR A 69 20.60 -9.91 -11.16
CA THR A 69 21.98 -9.82 -10.65
C THR A 69 22.11 -10.22 -9.18
N ARG A 70 21.11 -9.92 -8.35
CA ARG A 70 21.18 -10.02 -6.89
C ARG A 70 20.21 -11.04 -6.29
N GLY A 71 19.33 -11.62 -7.11
CA GLY A 71 18.27 -12.52 -6.69
C GLY A 71 17.02 -11.79 -6.18
N HIS A 72 15.89 -12.50 -6.22
CA HIS A 72 14.58 -11.96 -5.83
C HIS A 72 14.52 -11.53 -4.36
N ASP A 73 15.18 -12.24 -3.44
CA ASP A 73 15.21 -11.87 -2.02
C ASP A 73 15.78 -10.46 -1.79
N ALA A 74 16.79 -10.09 -2.58
CA ALA A 74 17.36 -8.74 -2.54
C ALA A 74 16.40 -7.71 -3.11
N GLY A 75 15.66 -8.03 -4.18
CA GLY A 75 14.61 -7.17 -4.73
C GLY A 75 13.47 -6.95 -3.74
N ASP A 76 13.04 -8.01 -3.07
CA ASP A 76 12.03 -7.95 -2.02
C ASP A 76 12.47 -7.05 -0.86
N ALA A 77 13.75 -7.13 -0.47
CA ALA A 77 14.32 -6.23 0.54
C ALA A 77 14.33 -4.77 0.06
N MET A 78 14.68 -4.52 -1.21
CA MET A 78 14.64 -3.18 -1.82
C MET A 78 13.22 -2.61 -1.83
N LEU A 79 12.22 -3.40 -2.23
CA LEU A 79 10.81 -2.96 -2.25
C LEU A 79 10.31 -2.60 -0.86
N ARG A 80 10.64 -3.41 0.16
CA ARG A 80 10.30 -3.10 1.57
C ARG A 80 10.97 -1.81 2.04
N GLN A 81 12.23 -1.60 1.69
CA GLN A 81 12.95 -0.40 2.07
C GLN A 81 12.36 0.85 1.38
N PHE A 82 12.05 0.76 0.09
CA PHE A 82 11.43 1.85 -0.66
C PHE A 82 10.05 2.20 -0.09
N ALA A 83 9.23 1.19 0.23
CA ALA A 83 7.95 1.37 0.89
C ALA A 83 8.08 2.11 2.24
N ALA A 84 9.03 1.70 3.08
CA ALA A 84 9.28 2.35 4.37
C ALA A 84 9.71 3.81 4.22
N VAL A 85 10.53 4.11 3.19
CA VAL A 85 10.91 5.51 2.87
C VAL A 85 9.67 6.31 2.49
N LEU A 86 8.84 5.81 1.56
CA LEU A 86 7.61 6.50 1.14
C LEU A 86 6.69 6.78 2.34
N GLU A 87 6.38 5.78 3.17
CA GLU A 87 5.53 5.96 4.35
C GLU A 87 6.12 6.97 5.35
N SER A 88 7.44 6.94 5.59
CA SER A 88 8.08 7.88 6.50
C SER A 88 8.09 9.33 6.00
N THR A 89 7.94 9.52 4.69
CA THR A 89 7.93 10.85 4.05
C THR A 89 6.52 11.38 3.77
N ALA A 90 5.53 10.48 3.75
CA ALA A 90 4.14 10.79 3.53
C ALA A 90 3.51 11.45 4.77
N ARG A 91 2.55 12.35 4.54
CA ARG A 91 1.70 12.90 5.61
C ARG A 91 0.64 11.87 5.99
N GLU A 92 0.01 12.07 7.14
CA GLU A 92 -1.10 11.21 7.61
C GLU A 92 -2.28 11.15 6.62
N ALA A 93 -2.51 12.24 5.87
CA ALA A 93 -3.58 12.31 4.87
C ALA A 93 -3.21 11.69 3.51
N ASP A 94 -1.93 11.45 3.26
CA ASP A 94 -1.45 10.91 1.99
C ASP A 94 -1.66 9.39 1.97
N ILE A 95 -2.04 8.85 0.81
CA ILE A 95 -2.27 7.41 0.66
C ILE A 95 -1.14 6.82 -0.18
N VAL A 96 -0.30 6.01 0.46
CA VAL A 96 0.82 5.30 -0.17
C VAL A 96 0.42 3.88 -0.52
N CYS A 97 0.58 3.53 -1.80
CA CYS A 97 0.14 2.26 -2.35
C CYS A 97 1.26 1.59 -3.15
N ARG A 98 1.32 0.26 -3.12
CA ARG A 98 2.03 -0.52 -4.13
C ARG A 98 1.05 -0.88 -5.25
N TYR A 99 1.28 -0.31 -6.43
CA TYR A 99 0.38 -0.43 -7.58
C TYR A 99 0.71 -1.64 -8.46
N GLY A 100 2.01 -1.94 -8.58
CA GLY A 100 2.54 -3.01 -9.43
C GLY A 100 3.68 -3.78 -8.76
N GLY A 101 4.47 -4.50 -9.57
CA GLY A 101 5.64 -5.24 -9.07
C GLY A 101 6.65 -4.30 -8.41
N ASP A 102 7.03 -3.25 -9.12
CA ASP A 102 8.00 -2.22 -8.78
C ASP A 102 7.40 -0.80 -8.82
N GLU A 103 6.11 -0.70 -9.11
CA GLU A 103 5.38 0.56 -9.21
C GLU A 103 4.69 0.93 -7.88
N PHE A 104 4.83 2.19 -7.48
CA PHE A 104 4.20 2.75 -6.28
C PHE A 104 3.40 3.99 -6.64
N VAL A 105 2.29 4.22 -5.94
CA VAL A 105 1.44 5.39 -6.12
C VAL A 105 1.28 6.11 -4.79
N VAL A 106 1.36 7.44 -4.83
CA VAL A 106 1.00 8.29 -3.71
C VAL A 106 -0.12 9.22 -4.12
N ILE A 107 -1.25 9.12 -3.43
CA ILE A 107 -2.38 10.06 -3.54
C ILE A 107 -2.14 11.17 -2.53
N LEU A 108 -2.15 12.43 -2.98
CA LEU A 108 -1.85 13.61 -2.19
C LEU A 108 -3.06 14.55 -2.17
N PRO A 109 -3.98 14.38 -1.20
CA PRO A 109 -5.11 15.30 -1.03
C PRO A 109 -4.63 16.71 -0.63
N GLU A 110 -5.37 17.74 -1.05
CA GLU A 110 -5.05 19.15 -0.75
C GLU A 110 -3.68 19.58 -1.32
N THR A 111 -3.31 19.08 -2.50
CA THR A 111 -2.06 19.40 -3.22
C THR A 111 -2.24 19.28 -4.71
#